data_AF-A0A923VUY2-F1
#
_entry.id   AF-A0A923VUY2-F1
#
_cell.length_a   1.000
_cell.length_b   1.000
_cell.length_c   1.000
_cell.angle_alpha   90.00
_cell.angle_beta   90.00
_cell.angle_gamma   90.00
#
_symmetry.space_group_name_H-M   'P 1'
#
loop_
_entity.id
_entity.type
_entity.pdbx_description
1 polymer ?
#
loop_
_entity_poly.entity_id
_entity_poly.type
_entity_poly.pdbx_seq_one_letter_code
_entity_poly.pdbx_strand_id
1 'polypeptide(L)'
;KQLKTLTDVEKVDIDLNTNTFIVFLKDNNQITPEILKNKVEDAGFFVGEMILVLTFKNQIIAENLPVYNSNMSFIFIDSKVKILNGELKIKVLDKGYVTAKAFKKIAKSWKPDANTSVEKENVYHVKIV
;
A
#
# COMPACT_ATOMS: atom_id res chain seq x y z
N LYS A 1 -5.83 10.67 16.18
CA LYS A 1 -6.75 10.02 17.13
C LYS A 1 -7.46 8.82 16.50
N GLN A 2 -8.00 8.95 15.29
CA GLN A 2 -8.73 7.86 14.61
C GLN A 2 -7.91 6.58 14.34
N LEU A 3 -6.65 6.69 13.89
CA LEU A 3 -5.83 5.49 13.66
C LEU A 3 -5.56 4.67 14.93
N LYS A 4 -5.53 5.31 16.10
CA LYS A 4 -5.32 4.64 17.40
C LYS A 4 -6.54 3.85 17.89
N THR A 5 -7.70 3.99 17.24
CA THR A 5 -8.93 3.26 17.63
C THR A 5 -9.03 1.89 16.98
N LEU A 6 -8.18 1.59 15.99
CA LEU A 6 -8.09 0.27 15.37
C LEU A 6 -7.43 -0.71 16.37
N THR A 7 -8.11 -1.83 16.64
CA THR A 7 -7.68 -2.83 17.64
C THR A 7 -6.31 -3.43 17.35
N ASP A 8 -5.94 -3.50 16.07
CA ASP A 8 -4.72 -4.15 15.61
C ASP A 8 -3.55 -3.16 15.43
N VAL A 9 -3.75 -1.89 15.77
CA VAL A 9 -2.68 -0.89 15.83
C VAL A 9 -1.98 -1.00 17.18
N GLU A 10 -0.68 -1.20 17.16
CA GLU A 10 0.17 -1.22 18.35
C GLU A 10 0.59 0.19 18.74
N LYS A 11 1.07 0.97 17.77
CA LYS A 11 1.60 2.31 18.01
C LYS A 11 1.39 3.20 16.78
N VAL A 12 1.21 4.49 17.03
CA VAL A 12 1.22 5.52 15.97
C VAL A 12 2.20 6.60 16.37
N ASP A 13 3.26 6.75 15.59
CA ASP A 13 4.20 7.86 15.65
C ASP A 13 3.84 8.92 14.60
N ILE A 14 4.22 10.16 14.89
CA ILE A 14 3.96 11.31 14.01
C ILE A 14 5.27 12.05 13.82
N ASP A 15 5.71 12.16 12.58
CA ASP A 15 6.76 13.09 12.20
C ASP A 15 6.12 14.38 11.69
N LEU A 16 6.16 15.42 12.53
CA LEU A 16 5.57 16.72 12.23
C LEU A 16 6.35 17.50 11.17
N ASN A 17 7.63 17.20 10.95
CA ASN A 17 8.44 17.89 9.94
C ASN A 17 8.00 17.49 8.52
N THR A 18 7.63 16.22 8.36
CA THR A 18 7.19 15.66 7.07
C THR A 18 5.68 15.45 6.99
N ASN A 19 4.94 15.75 8.07
CA ASN A 19 3.52 15.45 8.23
C ASN A 19 3.20 13.96 7.96
N THR A 20 4.04 13.07 8.48
CA THR A 20 3.97 11.62 8.26
C THR A 20 3.44 10.92 9.50
N PHE A 21 2.50 10.00 9.30
CA PHE A 21 2.03 9.07 10.34
C PHE A 21 2.68 7.71 10.11
N ILE A 22 3.41 7.20 11.10
CA ILE A 22 4.00 5.86 11.08
C ILE A 22 3.15 4.97 11.98
N VAL A 23 2.48 3.99 11.37
CA VAL A 23 1.56 3.07 12.06
C VAL A 23 2.24 1.72 12.20
N PHE A 24 2.48 1.32 13.45
CA PHE A 24 2.97 -0.01 13.80
C PHE A 24 1.77 -0.91 14.08
N LEU A 25 1.74 -2.05 13.40
CA LEU A 25 0.65 -3.01 13.46
C LEU A 25 1.10 -4.22 14.27
N LYS A 26 0.17 -4.82 15.00
CA LYS A 26 0.42 -6.08 15.71
C LYS A 26 0.69 -7.21 14.70
N ASP A 27 1.41 -8.23 15.14
CA ASP A 27 1.54 -9.47 14.37
C ASP A 27 0.17 -10.07 14.05
N ASN A 28 0.04 -10.63 12.84
CA ASN A 28 -1.20 -11.25 12.33
C ASN A 28 -2.45 -10.32 12.30
N ASN A 29 -2.24 -9.00 12.26
CA ASN A 29 -3.32 -8.02 12.08
C ASN A 29 -4.12 -8.24 10.79
N GLN A 30 -5.35 -7.73 10.78
CA GLN A 30 -6.22 -7.74 9.60
C GLN A 30 -6.28 -6.38 8.88
N ILE A 31 -5.35 -5.47 9.19
CA ILE A 31 -5.37 -4.11 8.66
C ILE A 31 -4.88 -4.11 7.22
N THR A 32 -5.73 -3.60 6.32
CA THR A 32 -5.40 -3.38 4.92
C THR A 32 -5.17 -1.88 4.65
N PRO A 33 -4.48 -1.53 3.56
CA PRO A 33 -4.35 -0.14 3.11
C PRO A 33 -5.69 0.60 3.06
N GLU A 34 -6.75 -0.07 2.63
CA GLU A 34 -8.09 0.53 2.53
C GLU A 34 -8.64 0.95 3.89
N ILE A 35 -8.52 0.09 4.91
CA ILE A 35 -8.96 0.41 6.28
C ILE A 35 -8.24 1.67 6.79
N LEU A 36 -6.93 1.77 6.55
CA LEU A 36 -6.14 2.93 6.95
C LEU A 36 -6.56 4.19 6.20
N LYS A 37 -6.72 4.10 4.87
CA LYS A 37 -7.18 5.21 4.03
C LYS A 37 -8.54 5.73 4.51
N ASN A 38 -9.52 4.85 4.69
CA ASN A 38 -10.86 5.22 5.14
C ASN A 38 -10.80 5.93 6.50
N LYS A 39 -9.97 5.46 7.46
CA LYS A 39 -9.79 6.14 8.75
C LYS A 39 -9.13 7.51 8.66
N VAL A 40 -8.26 7.74 7.68
CA VAL A 40 -7.66 9.04 7.40
C VAL A 40 -8.70 9.98 6.78
N GLU A 41 -9.49 9.48 5.83
CA GLU A 41 -10.56 10.22 5.15
C GLU A 41 -11.71 10.58 6.09
N ASP A 42 -12.14 9.66 6.96
CA ASP A 42 -13.12 9.90 8.04
C ASP A 42 -12.67 11.01 9.00
N ALA A 43 -11.35 11.21 9.13
CA ALA A 43 -10.78 12.27 9.95
C ALA A 43 -10.69 13.62 9.23
N GLY A 44 -11.14 13.71 7.98
CA GLY A 44 -11.10 14.92 7.15
C GLY A 44 -9.76 15.16 6.43
N PHE A 45 -8.89 14.14 6.37
CA PHE A 45 -7.60 14.22 5.69
C PHE A 45 -7.59 13.36 4.43
N PHE A 46 -6.62 13.57 3.54
CA PHE A 46 -6.38 12.69 2.41
C PHE A 46 -4.99 12.07 2.51
N VAL A 47 -4.81 10.89 1.92
CA VAL A 47 -3.51 10.23 1.85
C VAL A 47 -2.69 10.84 0.70
N GLY A 48 -1.58 11.51 1.04
CA GLY A 48 -0.65 12.05 0.05
C GLY A 48 0.26 10.99 -0.58
N GLU A 49 0.67 10.03 0.25
CA GLU A 49 1.50 8.88 -0.11
C GLU A 49 1.32 7.78 0.94
N MET A 50 1.21 6.53 0.50
CA MET A 50 1.18 5.36 1.37
C MET A 50 2.35 4.42 1.06
N ILE A 51 3.17 4.16 2.08
CA ILE A 51 4.27 3.19 2.04
C ILE A 51 3.95 2.08 3.03
N LEU A 52 4.04 0.84 2.57
CA LEU A 52 3.93 -0.36 3.37
C LEU A 52 5.33 -0.93 3.61
N VAL A 53 5.58 -1.39 4.83
CA VAL A 53 6.81 -2.09 5.20
C VAL A 53 6.42 -3.55 5.44
N LEU A 54 6.88 -4.46 4.57
CA LEU A 54 6.48 -5.87 4.59
C LEU A 54 7.70 -6.77 4.58
N THR A 55 7.62 -7.89 5.29
CA THR A 55 8.64 -8.94 5.25
C THR A 55 8.25 -10.03 4.25
N PHE A 56 9.14 -10.32 3.30
CA PHE A 56 8.98 -11.38 2.30
C PHE A 56 9.88 -12.57 2.61
N LYS A 57 9.42 -13.79 2.31
CA LYS A 57 10.18 -15.03 2.46
C LYS A 57 10.28 -15.75 1.12
N ASN A 58 11.38 -15.52 0.40
CA ASN A 58 11.65 -16.10 -0.93
C ASN A 58 10.50 -15.90 -1.94
N GLN A 59 9.88 -14.72 -1.94
CA GLN A 59 8.75 -14.41 -2.80
C GLN A 59 9.24 -14.01 -4.20
N ILE A 60 8.85 -14.75 -5.22
CA ILE A 60 9.10 -14.33 -6.61
C ILE A 60 8.13 -13.21 -6.97
N ILE A 61 8.66 -12.14 -7.54
CA ILE A 61 7.87 -11.08 -8.17
C ILE A 61 8.23 -10.98 -9.63
N ALA A 62 7.25 -10.61 -10.44
CA ALA A 62 7.40 -10.28 -11.85
C ALA A 62 6.31 -9.26 -12.21
N GLU A 63 6.50 -8.57 -13.33
CA GLU A 63 5.49 -7.65 -13.87
C GLU A 63 4.15 -8.36 -14.03
N ASN A 64 3.08 -7.73 -13.53
CA ASN A 64 1.70 -8.23 -13.55
C ASN A 64 1.47 -9.58 -12.85
N LEU A 65 2.44 -10.10 -12.09
CA LEU A 65 2.25 -11.30 -11.27
C LEU A 65 1.64 -10.91 -9.91
N PRO A 66 0.42 -11.34 -9.58
CA PRO A 66 -0.16 -11.08 -8.27
C PRO A 66 0.59 -11.85 -7.19
N VAL A 67 0.99 -11.13 -6.15
CA VAL A 67 1.61 -11.67 -4.94
C VAL A 67 0.59 -11.62 -3.81
N TYR A 68 0.25 -12.78 -3.27
CA TYR A 68 -0.77 -12.90 -2.23
C TYR A 68 -0.15 -12.82 -0.83
N ASN A 69 -0.70 -11.95 0.00
CA ASN A 69 -0.60 -11.95 1.45
C ASN A 69 -1.98 -12.31 2.01
N SER A 70 -2.07 -12.86 3.22
CA SER A 70 -3.27 -13.48 3.80
C SER A 70 -4.58 -12.70 3.58
N ASN A 71 -4.53 -11.35 3.53
CA ASN A 71 -5.70 -10.48 3.37
C ASN A 71 -5.60 -9.49 2.20
N MET A 72 -4.55 -9.53 1.39
CA MET A 72 -4.33 -8.56 0.32
C MET A 72 -3.44 -9.12 -0.79
N SER A 73 -3.63 -8.64 -2.01
CA SER A 73 -2.79 -9.01 -3.15
C SER A 73 -2.05 -7.79 -3.69
N PHE A 74 -0.80 -7.99 -4.11
CA PHE A 74 0.03 -6.94 -4.68
C PHE A 74 0.34 -7.23 -6.14
N ILE A 75 0.13 -6.24 -7.00
CA ILE A 75 0.57 -6.27 -8.40
C ILE A 75 1.76 -5.30 -8.50
N PHE A 76 2.94 -5.86 -8.75
CA PHE A 76 4.17 -5.07 -8.85
C PHE A 76 4.29 -4.46 -10.25
N ILE A 77 4.31 -3.13 -10.32
CA ILE A 77 4.44 -2.37 -11.57
C ILE A 77 5.91 -2.13 -11.88
N ASP A 78 6.26 -2.13 -13.18
CA ASP A 78 7.61 -1.89 -13.71
C ASP A 78 8.70 -2.74 -13.03
N SER A 79 8.35 -3.96 -12.62
CA SER A 79 9.21 -4.81 -11.80
C SER A 79 9.87 -5.92 -12.62
N LYS A 80 11.20 -5.88 -12.67
CA LYS A 80 12.00 -7.00 -13.20
C LYS A 80 11.80 -8.25 -12.33
N VAL A 81 11.86 -9.43 -12.96
CA VAL A 81 11.79 -10.71 -12.26
C VAL A 81 12.88 -10.77 -11.18
N LYS A 82 12.49 -10.98 -9.92
CA LYS A 82 13.43 -11.17 -8.80
C LYS A 82 12.78 -11.88 -7.63
N ILE A 83 13.62 -12.37 -6.73
CA ILE A 83 13.21 -12.98 -5.46
C ILE A 83 13.34 -11.92 -4.36
N LEU A 84 12.25 -11.65 -3.66
CA LEU A 84 12.21 -10.81 -2.46
C LEU A 84 12.44 -11.67 -1.22
N ASN A 85 13.37 -11.23 -0.38
CA ASN A 85 13.65 -11.86 0.90
C ASN A 85 14.02 -10.77 1.93
N GLY A 86 13.38 -10.82 3.10
CA GLY A 86 13.54 -9.82 4.15
C GLY A 86 12.52 -8.67 4.08
N GLU A 87 12.76 -7.63 4.88
CA GLU A 87 11.92 -6.44 4.97
C GLU A 87 12.10 -5.55 3.73
N LEU A 88 10.98 -5.05 3.20
CA LEU A 88 10.95 -4.19 2.03
C LEU A 88 9.88 -3.11 2.16
N LYS A 89 10.22 -1.92 1.67
CA LYS A 89 9.28 -0.82 1.51
C LYS A 89 8.65 -0.87 0.13
N ILE A 90 7.33 -0.85 0.08
CA ILE A 90 6.56 -0.76 -1.16
C ILE A 90 5.59 0.41 -1.08
N LYS A 91 5.48 1.16 -2.16
CA LYS A 91 4.55 2.28 -2.29
C LYS A 91 3.32 1.85 -3.06
N VAL A 92 2.14 2.14 -2.51
CA VAL A 92 0.85 1.96 -3.18
C VAL A 92 0.65 3.05 -4.22
N LEU A 93 0.23 2.68 -5.42
CA LEU A 93 0.13 3.56 -6.58
C LEU A 93 -1.31 3.92 -6.94
N ASP A 94 -2.28 3.22 -6.35
CA ASP A 94 -3.69 3.38 -6.65
C ASP A 94 -4.24 4.76 -6.24
N LYS A 95 -5.32 5.16 -6.89
CA LYS A 95 -6.02 6.41 -6.58
C LYS A 95 -6.49 6.39 -5.12
N GLY A 96 -6.29 7.50 -4.41
CA GLY A 96 -6.63 7.62 -2.99
C GLY A 96 -5.52 7.20 -2.04
N TYR A 97 -4.43 6.61 -2.54
CA TYR A 97 -3.22 6.29 -1.76
C TYR A 97 -2.01 7.15 -2.17
N VAL A 98 -2.19 7.94 -3.22
CA VAL A 98 -1.29 9.00 -3.67
C VAL A 98 -2.12 10.23 -4.06
N THR A 99 -1.49 11.40 -4.10
CA THR A 99 -2.14 12.62 -4.62
C THR A 99 -2.70 12.42 -6.04
N ALA A 100 -3.80 13.09 -6.37
CA ALA A 100 -4.40 13.01 -7.71
C ALA A 100 -3.43 13.37 -8.85
N LYS A 101 -2.50 14.30 -8.59
CA LYS A 101 -1.43 14.68 -9.55
C LYS A 101 -0.45 13.53 -9.76
N ALA A 102 -0.03 12.86 -8.68
CA ALA A 102 0.86 11.70 -8.76
C ALA A 102 0.17 10.52 -9.48
N PHE A 103 -1.08 10.21 -9.12
CA PHE A 103 -1.87 9.17 -9.79
C PHE A 103 -1.95 9.39 -11.30
N LYS A 104 -2.29 10.61 -11.74
CA LYS A 104 -2.33 10.96 -13.18
C LYS A 104 -0.99 10.78 -13.89
N LYS A 105 0.15 10.94 -13.19
CA LYS A 105 1.48 10.69 -13.76
C LYS A 105 1.76 9.20 -13.91
N ILE A 106 1.41 8.41 -12.89
CA ILE A 106 1.59 6.95 -12.88
C ILE A 106 0.69 6.28 -13.94
N ALA A 107 -0.58 6.67 -14.02
CA ALA A 107 -1.53 6.13 -15.00
C ALA A 107 -1.16 6.46 -16.46
N LYS A 108 -0.24 7.41 -16.70
CA LYS A 108 0.31 7.66 -18.04
C LYS A 108 1.49 6.76 -18.37
N SER A 109 2.29 6.38 -17.37
CA SER A 109 3.48 5.55 -17.58
C SER A 109 3.15 4.07 -17.68
N TRP A 110 2.09 3.62 -17.03
CA TRP A 110 1.61 2.26 -17.09
C TRP A 110 0.15 2.24 -17.53
N LYS A 111 -0.15 1.46 -18.58
CA LYS A 111 -1.52 1.22 -19.05
C LYS A 111 -2.08 0.08 -18.20
N PRO A 112 -2.99 0.33 -17.23
CA PRO A 112 -3.66 -0.76 -16.56
C PRO A 112 -4.39 -1.58 -17.64
N ASP A 113 -4.11 -2.88 -17.71
CA ASP A 113 -4.83 -3.76 -18.62
C ASP A 113 -6.32 -3.66 -18.27
N ALA A 114 -7.18 -3.53 -19.28
CA ALA A 114 -8.61 -3.40 -19.07
C ALA A 114 -9.21 -4.61 -18.30
N ASN A 115 -8.51 -5.74 -18.25
CA ASN A 115 -8.84 -6.93 -17.46
C ASN A 115 -8.33 -6.92 -16.00
N THR A 116 -7.45 -5.99 -15.64
CA THR A 116 -7.08 -5.70 -14.23
C THR A 116 -8.00 -4.65 -13.59
N SER A 117 -8.95 -4.08 -14.33
CA SER A 117 -10.00 -3.14 -13.86
C SER A 117 -11.00 -3.74 -12.88
N VAL A 118 -10.69 -4.89 -12.29
CA VAL A 118 -11.48 -5.35 -11.16
C VAL A 118 -10.88 -4.64 -9.96
N GLU A 119 -11.57 -3.61 -9.49
CA GLU A 119 -11.57 -3.23 -8.08
C GLU A 119 -11.98 -4.48 -7.28
N LYS A 120 -11.07 -5.45 -7.18
CA LYS A 120 -11.18 -6.55 -6.24
C LYS A 120 -10.75 -5.95 -4.92
N GLU A 121 -11.61 -6.10 -3.93
CA GLU A 121 -11.29 -5.76 -2.55
C GLU A 121 -9.87 -6.27 -2.23
N ASN A 122 -9.05 -5.38 -1.68
CA ASN A 122 -7.70 -5.67 -1.23
C ASN A 122 -6.66 -6.06 -2.31
N VAL A 123 -6.83 -5.65 -3.57
CA VAL A 123 -5.76 -5.72 -4.58
C VAL A 123 -5.11 -4.35 -4.77
N TYR A 124 -3.79 -4.27 -4.70
CA TYR A 124 -3.04 -3.02 -4.73
C TYR A 124 -1.92 -3.04 -5.78
N HIS A 125 -1.83 -2.00 -6.59
CA HIS A 125 -0.70 -1.77 -7.49
C HIS A 125 0.42 -1.08 -6.74
N VAL A 126 1.60 -1.68 -6.78
CA VAL A 126 2.71 -1.25 -5.94
C VAL A 126 4.01 -1.14 -6.73
N LYS A 127 4.92 -0.33 -6.23
CA LYS A 127 6.32 -0.35 -6.62
C LYS A 127 7.21 -0.42 -5.40
N ILE A 128 8.39 -0.98 -5.58
CA ILE A 128 9.44 -0.97 -4.56
C ILE A 128 10.04 0.44 -4.47
N VAL A 129 10.32 0.90 -3.26
CA VAL A 129 10.92 2.22 -2.98
C VAL A 129 12.22 2.13 -2.19
#